data_AF-A0A397XRI9-F1
#
_entry.id   AF-A0A397XRI9-F1
#
_cell.length_a   1.000
_cell.length_b   1.000
_cell.length_c   1.000
_cell.angle_alpha   90.00
_cell.angle_beta   90.00
_cell.angle_gamma   90.00
#
_symmetry.space_group_name_H-M   'P 1'
#
loop_
_entity.id
_entity.type
_entity.pdbx_description
1 polymer ?
#
loop_
_entity_poly.entity_id
_entity_poly.type
_entity_poly.pdbx_seq_one_letter_code
_entity_poly.pdbx_strand_id
1 'polypeptide(L)'
;MGNQEESRMGRISDEVAKLSNKKVSIKLQPIWLSKKLHLTKWVVVLLTLERSVQGGTRAEDKEFVVLIELLTMEMLKLDEIEADGELRVQRKREVCRVQRFVESLDVLRVRNRDMNRSANSQDMPLPRLGSLCFSLAPKASTIITQDWELFA
;
A
#
# COMPACT_ATOMS: atom_id res chain seq x y z
N MET A 1 -11.80 31.51 -42.40
CA MET A 1 -11.83 30.04 -42.36
C MET A 1 -11.08 29.43 -41.17
N GLY A 2 -10.10 30.12 -40.54
CA GLY A 2 -9.29 29.55 -39.45
C GLY A 2 -10.02 29.09 -38.18
N ASN A 3 -11.08 29.77 -37.75
CA ASN A 3 -11.74 29.47 -36.46
C ASN A 3 -12.43 28.09 -36.42
N GLN A 4 -12.90 27.58 -37.57
CA GLN A 4 -13.56 26.28 -37.62
C GLN A 4 -12.56 25.14 -37.62
N GLU A 5 -11.36 25.35 -38.16
CA GLU A 5 -10.28 24.37 -38.17
C GLU A 5 -9.60 24.28 -36.81
N GLU A 6 -9.36 25.41 -36.12
CA GLU A 6 -8.88 25.41 -34.72
C GLU A 6 -9.85 24.68 -33.79
N SER A 7 -11.16 24.91 -33.95
CA SER A 7 -12.19 24.25 -33.14
C SER A 7 -12.28 22.74 -33.43
N ARG A 8 -11.95 22.30 -34.64
CA ARG A 8 -11.84 20.88 -35.00
C ARG A 8 -10.56 20.27 -34.45
N MET A 9 -9.44 21.00 -34.52
CA MET A 9 -8.15 20.58 -33.98
C MET A 9 -8.21 20.41 -32.45
N GLY A 10 -8.87 21.31 -31.74
CA GLY A 10 -9.10 21.18 -30.29
C GLY A 10 -9.83 19.89 -29.92
N ARG A 11 -10.94 19.58 -30.60
CA ARG A 11 -11.71 18.35 -30.36
C ARG A 11 -10.90 17.08 -30.65
N ILE A 12 -10.11 17.08 -31.71
CA ILE A 12 -9.26 15.94 -32.06
C ILE A 12 -8.18 15.76 -30.99
N SER A 13 -7.57 16.86 -30.53
CA SER A 13 -6.56 16.81 -29.46
C SER A 13 -7.13 16.21 -28.17
N ASP A 14 -8.32 16.64 -27.74
CA ASP A 14 -9.00 16.10 -26.57
C ASP A 14 -9.30 14.61 -26.71
N GLU A 15 -9.74 14.18 -27.90
CA GLU A 15 -10.07 12.78 -28.16
C GLU A 15 -8.82 11.89 -28.14
N VAL A 16 -7.72 12.37 -28.73
CA VAL A 16 -6.42 11.67 -28.69
C VAL A 16 -5.91 11.54 -27.26
N ALA A 17 -6.03 12.59 -26.43
CA ALA A 17 -5.66 12.55 -25.03
C ALA A 17 -6.49 11.51 -24.24
N LYS A 18 -7.80 11.46 -24.46
CA LYS A 18 -8.70 10.46 -23.83
C LYS A 18 -8.35 9.03 -24.23
N LEU A 19 -8.10 8.79 -25.52
CA LEU A 19 -7.75 7.46 -26.03
C LEU A 19 -6.37 7.01 -25.53
N SER A 20 -5.41 7.92 -25.44
CA SER A 20 -4.10 7.65 -24.85
C SER A 20 -4.25 7.20 -23.39
N ASN A 21 -5.03 7.93 -22.59
CA ASN A 21 -5.28 7.59 -21.19
C ASN A 21 -6.05 6.26 -21.04
N LYS A 22 -7.08 6.02 -21.86
CA LYS A 22 -7.80 4.74 -21.93
C LYS A 22 -6.85 3.57 -22.23
N LYS A 23 -5.92 3.75 -23.17
CA LYS A 23 -4.93 2.74 -23.56
C LYS A 23 -3.92 2.45 -22.46
N VAL A 24 -3.45 3.48 -21.75
CA VAL A 24 -2.59 3.35 -20.57
C VAL A 24 -3.31 2.60 -19.46
N SER A 25 -4.57 2.94 -19.18
CA SER A 25 -5.40 2.24 -18.21
C SER A 25 -5.54 0.76 -18.54
N ILE A 26 -5.88 0.40 -19.78
CA ILE A 26 -6.04 -1.00 -20.21
C ILE A 26 -4.73 -1.78 -20.06
N LYS A 27 -3.58 -1.17 -20.40
CA LYS A 27 -2.27 -1.80 -20.23
C LYS A 27 -1.91 -2.04 -18.77
N LEU A 28 -2.26 -1.11 -17.88
CA LEU A 28 -1.90 -1.19 -16.46
C LEU A 28 -2.84 -2.08 -15.66
N GLN A 29 -4.11 -2.25 -16.06
CA GLN A 29 -5.07 -3.11 -15.35
C GLN A 29 -4.57 -4.55 -15.07
N PRO A 30 -4.07 -5.32 -16.04
CA PRO A 30 -3.61 -6.70 -15.79
C PRO A 30 -2.38 -6.75 -14.86
N ILE A 31 -1.46 -5.79 -14.98
CA ILE A 31 -0.30 -5.67 -14.08
C ILE A 31 -0.79 -5.42 -12.66
N TRP A 32 -1.77 -4.52 -12.51
CA TRP A 32 -2.34 -4.16 -11.23
C TRP A 32 -3.12 -5.29 -10.57
N LEU A 33 -3.90 -6.05 -11.36
CA LEU A 33 -4.61 -7.24 -10.89
C LEU A 33 -3.65 -8.34 -10.42
N SER A 34 -2.58 -8.58 -11.19
CA SER A 34 -1.54 -9.54 -10.81
C SER A 34 -0.86 -9.15 -9.49
N LYS A 35 -0.48 -7.88 -9.36
CA LYS A 35 0.13 -7.34 -8.13
C LYS A 35 -0.83 -7.40 -6.94
N LYS A 36 -2.09 -7.04 -7.12
CA LYS A 36 -3.13 -7.13 -6.07
C LYS A 36 -3.37 -8.57 -5.60
N LEU A 37 -3.35 -9.53 -6.53
CA LEU A 37 -3.43 -10.95 -6.18
C LEU A 37 -2.24 -11.39 -5.36
N HIS A 38 -1.03 -10.99 -5.76
CA HIS A 38 0.20 -11.31 -5.03
C HIS A 38 0.16 -10.74 -3.61
N LEU A 39 -0.19 -9.45 -3.46
CA LEU A 39 -0.41 -8.79 -2.17
C LEU A 39 -1.42 -9.52 -1.28
N THR A 40 -2.55 -9.97 -1.86
CA THR A 40 -3.58 -10.70 -1.11
C THR A 40 -3.01 -12.01 -0.53
N LYS A 41 -2.16 -12.71 -1.28
CA LYS A 41 -1.49 -13.93 -0.77
C LYS A 41 -0.58 -13.61 0.42
N TRP A 42 0.22 -12.55 0.32
CA TRP A 42 1.11 -12.14 1.42
C TRP A 42 0.35 -11.71 2.67
N VAL A 43 -0.77 -11.01 2.51
CA VAL A 43 -1.66 -10.65 3.63
C VAL A 43 -2.20 -11.90 4.34
N VAL A 44 -2.59 -12.93 3.60
CA VAL A 44 -3.02 -14.20 4.20
C VAL A 44 -1.89 -14.87 4.98
N VAL A 45 -0.65 -14.85 4.44
CA VAL A 45 0.52 -15.38 5.15
C VAL A 45 0.81 -14.59 6.42
N LEU A 46 0.75 -13.25 6.37
CA LEU A 46 0.92 -12.38 7.52
C LEU A 46 -0.12 -12.68 8.61
N LEU A 47 -1.40 -12.75 8.27
CA LEU A 47 -2.48 -13.05 9.21
C LEU A 47 -2.33 -14.45 9.84
N THR A 48 -1.84 -15.42 9.07
CA THR A 48 -1.58 -16.77 9.57
C THR A 48 -0.43 -16.78 10.56
N LEU A 49 0.64 -16.03 10.26
CA LEU A 49 1.79 -15.86 11.13
C LEU A 49 1.42 -15.11 12.42
N GLU A 50 0.68 -14.01 12.30
CA GLU A 50 0.15 -13.23 13.42
C GLU A 50 -0.67 -14.12 14.36
N ARG A 51 -1.61 -14.90 13.81
CA ARG A 51 -2.44 -15.82 14.60
C ARG A 51 -1.60 -16.91 15.28
N SER A 52 -0.54 -17.39 14.63
CA SER A 52 0.36 -18.39 15.20
C SER A 52 1.15 -17.81 16.38
N VAL A 53 1.74 -16.62 16.23
CA VAL A 53 2.46 -15.92 17.30
C VAL A 53 1.52 -15.60 18.47
N GLN A 54 0.30 -15.14 18.18
CA GLN A 54 -0.69 -14.86 19.22
C GLN A 54 -1.21 -16.13 19.91
N GLY A 55 -1.19 -17.27 19.22
CA GLY A 55 -1.44 -18.59 19.79
C GLY A 55 -0.27 -19.15 20.62
N GLY A 56 0.83 -18.39 20.76
CA GLY A 56 2.02 -18.82 21.50
C GLY A 56 2.98 -19.68 20.67
N THR A 57 2.68 -19.92 19.39
CA THR A 57 3.58 -20.63 18.48
C THR A 57 4.77 -19.74 18.15
N ARG A 58 5.97 -20.24 18.46
CA ARG A 58 7.21 -19.54 18.19
C ARG A 58 7.56 -19.63 16.70
N ALA A 59 7.49 -18.50 16.00
CA ALA A 59 8.03 -18.35 14.65
C ALA A 59 9.51 -17.93 14.70
N GLU A 60 10.30 -18.34 13.71
CA GLU A 60 11.71 -17.97 13.64
C GLU A 60 11.87 -16.53 13.14
N ASP A 61 12.85 -15.82 13.69
CA ASP A 61 13.10 -14.41 13.36
C ASP A 61 13.41 -14.22 11.85
N LYS A 62 14.00 -15.24 11.21
CA LYS A 62 14.26 -15.28 9.77
C LYS A 62 12.99 -15.24 8.92
N GLU A 63 11.87 -15.76 9.42
CA GLU A 63 10.60 -15.79 8.68
C GLU A 63 10.03 -14.37 8.54
N PHE A 64 10.17 -13.55 9.58
CA PHE A 64 9.80 -12.13 9.53
C PHE A 64 10.69 -11.34 8.58
N VAL A 65 12.01 -11.57 8.63
CA VAL A 65 12.98 -10.90 7.73
C VAL A 65 12.64 -11.18 6.27
N VAL A 66 12.47 -12.46 5.92
CA VAL A 66 12.16 -12.87 4.55
C VAL A 66 10.82 -12.26 4.08
N LEU A 67 9.79 -12.24 4.94
CA LEU A 67 8.50 -11.62 4.60
C LEU A 67 8.60 -10.11 4.39
N ILE A 68 9.36 -9.40 5.24
CA ILE A 68 9.57 -7.95 5.13
C ILE A 68 10.35 -7.62 3.84
N GLU A 69 11.42 -8.36 3.55
CA GLU A 69 12.22 -8.18 2.33
C GLU A 69 11.39 -8.42 1.07
N LEU A 70 10.60 -9.48 1.03
CA LEU A 70 9.73 -9.80 -0.11
C LEU A 70 8.66 -8.73 -0.34
N LEU A 71 8.02 -8.23 0.72
CA LEU A 71 7.05 -7.14 0.63
C LEU A 71 7.71 -5.83 0.16
N THR A 72 8.90 -5.52 0.66
CA THR A 72 9.66 -4.32 0.29
C THR A 72 10.08 -4.37 -1.18
N MET A 73 10.60 -5.51 -1.66
CA MET A 73 10.92 -5.71 -3.07
C MET A 73 9.70 -5.59 -3.99
N GLU A 74 8.55 -6.10 -3.54
CA GLU A 74 7.31 -6.00 -4.32
C GLU A 74 6.81 -4.54 -4.38
N MET A 75 7.06 -3.75 -3.34
CA MET A 75 6.79 -2.32 -3.30
C MET A 75 7.66 -1.54 -4.29
N LEU A 76 8.97 -1.82 -4.34
CA LEU A 76 9.89 -1.17 -5.29
C LEU A 76 9.47 -1.41 -6.74
N LYS A 77 8.97 -2.62 -7.06
CA LYS A 77 8.41 -2.93 -8.38
C LYS A 77 7.11 -2.18 -8.68
N LEU A 78 6.35 -1.77 -7.67
CA LEU A 78 5.18 -0.90 -7.85
C LEU A 78 5.63 0.55 -8.10
N ASP A 79 6.70 1.00 -7.44
CA ASP A 79 7.25 2.35 -7.63
C ASP A 79 7.88 2.53 -9.01
N GLU A 80 8.42 1.45 -9.60
CA GLU A 80 8.94 1.42 -10.97
C GLU A 80 7.85 1.62 -12.04
N ILE A 81 6.57 1.41 -11.72
CA ILE A 81 5.47 1.62 -12.66
C ILE A 81 5.27 3.12 -12.87
N GLU A 82 5.78 3.66 -13.98
CA GLU A 82 5.54 5.04 -14.39
C GLU A 82 4.05 5.25 -14.68
N ALA A 83 3.39 6.00 -13.81
CA ALA A 83 1.97 6.26 -13.86
C ALA A 83 1.74 7.76 -13.59
N ASP A 84 0.97 8.41 -14.47
CA ASP A 84 0.56 9.81 -14.34
C ASP A 84 -0.93 9.93 -13.97
N GLY A 85 -1.33 11.07 -13.42
CA GLY A 85 -2.71 11.37 -13.03
C GLY A 85 -3.30 10.41 -11.97
N GLU A 86 -4.49 9.86 -12.22
CA GLU A 86 -5.21 8.98 -11.27
C GLU A 86 -4.45 7.69 -10.95
N LEU A 87 -3.67 7.17 -11.91
CA LEU A 87 -2.91 5.93 -11.73
C LEU A 87 -1.76 6.12 -10.74
N ARG A 88 -1.20 7.34 -10.66
CA ARG A 88 -0.23 7.73 -9.62
C ARG A 88 -0.86 7.72 -8.23
N VAL A 89 -2.10 8.21 -8.11
CA VAL A 89 -2.85 8.23 -6.85
C VAL A 89 -3.19 6.81 -6.39
N GLN A 90 -3.62 5.96 -7.33
CA GLN A 90 -3.92 4.56 -7.05
C GLN A 90 -2.67 3.75 -6.65
N ARG A 91 -1.52 3.98 -7.31
CA ARG A 91 -0.22 3.43 -6.89
C ARG A 91 0.15 3.87 -5.47
N LYS A 92 0.04 5.17 -5.16
CA LYS A 92 0.35 5.71 -3.82
C LYS A 92 -0.52 5.08 -2.72
N ARG A 93 -1.81 4.86 -2.99
CA ARG A 93 -2.72 4.19 -2.03
C ARG A 93 -2.30 2.76 -1.71
N GLU A 94 -1.92 1.98 -2.72
CA GLU A 94 -1.47 0.60 -2.48
C GLU A 94 -0.10 0.56 -1.80
N VAL A 95 0.85 1.43 -2.19
CA VAL A 95 2.14 1.57 -1.50
C VAL A 95 1.95 1.86 -0.01
N CYS A 96 1.08 2.81 0.35
CA CYS A 96 0.75 3.08 1.75
C CYS A 96 0.13 1.86 2.46
N ARG A 97 -0.60 1.01 1.75
CA ARG A 97 -1.19 -0.21 2.32
C ARG A 97 -0.11 -1.26 2.60
N VAL A 98 0.84 -1.44 1.68
CA VAL A 98 1.98 -2.34 1.86
C VAL A 98 2.85 -1.89 3.04
N GLN A 99 3.14 -0.59 3.12
CA GLN A 99 3.96 -0.02 4.20
C GLN A 99 3.39 -0.34 5.59
N ARG A 100 2.07 -0.23 5.75
CA ARG A 100 1.39 -0.59 7.01
C ARG A 100 1.51 -2.08 7.37
N PHE A 101 1.58 -2.96 6.37
CA PHE A 101 1.83 -4.39 6.62
C PHE A 101 3.26 -4.64 7.08
N VAL A 102 4.24 -3.95 6.50
CA VAL A 102 5.64 -4.02 6.93
C VAL A 102 5.79 -3.54 8.38
N GLU A 103 5.20 -2.38 8.72
CA GLU A 103 5.20 -1.87 10.10
C GLU A 103 4.56 -2.86 11.09
N SER A 104 3.47 -3.52 10.69
CA SER A 104 2.78 -4.51 11.53
C SER A 104 3.63 -5.77 11.73
N LEU A 105 4.36 -6.21 10.70
CA LEU A 105 5.31 -7.33 10.80
C LEU A 105 6.48 -7.01 11.74
N ASP A 106 7.01 -5.79 11.70
CA ASP A 106 8.07 -5.37 12.61
C ASP A 106 7.61 -5.40 14.07
N VAL A 107 6.40 -4.92 14.36
CA VAL A 107 5.82 -5.00 15.71
C VAL A 107 5.63 -6.45 16.15
N LEU A 108 5.12 -7.32 15.27
CA LEU A 108 4.95 -8.75 15.57
C LEU A 108 6.30 -9.44 15.81
N ARG A 109 7.34 -9.07 15.07
CA ARG A 109 8.70 -9.58 15.23
C ARG A 109 9.28 -9.21 16.60
N VAL A 110 9.12 -7.97 17.04
CA VAL A 110 9.55 -7.53 18.38
C VAL A 110 8.83 -8.33 19.47
N ARG A 111 7.50 -8.46 19.37
CA ARG A 111 6.70 -9.25 20.34
C ARG A 111 7.13 -10.71 20.41
N ASN A 112 7.44 -11.33 19.27
CA ASN A 112 7.93 -12.71 19.22
C ASN A 112 9.31 -12.83 19.94
N ARG A 113 10.20 -11.86 19.77
CA ARG A 113 11.49 -11.82 20.50
C ARG A 113 11.31 -11.59 22.00
N ASP A 114 10.32 -10.80 22.40
CA ASP A 114 10.04 -10.57 23.83
C ASP A 114 9.47 -11.83 24.50
N MET A 115 8.67 -12.63 23.78
CA MET A 115 8.30 -13.98 24.23
C MET A 115 9.53 -14.88 24.45
N ASN A 116 10.60 -14.71 23.65
CA ASN A 116 11.86 -15.43 23.84
C ASN A 116 12.67 -14.93 25.06
N ARG A 117 12.39 -13.73 25.60
CA ARG A 117 13.03 -13.19 26.81
C ARG A 117 12.28 -13.55 28.09
N SER A 118 10.96 -13.67 28.02
CA SER A 118 10.10 -13.98 29.18
C SER A 118 9.98 -15.48 29.44
N ALA A 119 11.11 -16.17 29.61
CA ALA A 119 11.11 -17.45 30.34
C ALA A 119 11.09 -17.24 31.86
N ASN A 120 11.38 -16.03 32.34
CA ASN A 120 11.33 -15.64 33.75
C ASN A 120 10.63 -14.28 33.91
N SER A 121 9.30 -14.26 33.96
CA SER A 121 8.51 -13.26 34.72
C SER A 121 7.03 -13.55 34.48
N GLN A 122 6.37 -14.12 35.48
CA GLN A 122 4.93 -13.91 35.62
C GLN A 122 4.69 -12.42 35.93
N ASP A 123 3.51 -11.93 35.58
CA ASP A 123 2.96 -10.60 35.84
C ASP A 123 3.54 -9.42 35.05
N MET A 124 2.73 -8.88 34.12
CA MET A 124 2.33 -7.46 34.09
C MET A 124 1.20 -7.23 33.06
N PRO A 125 0.29 -6.25 33.30
CA PRO A 125 -1.04 -6.19 32.72
C PRO A 125 -1.06 -5.58 31.32
N LEU A 126 -2.03 -6.09 30.54
CA LEU A 126 -2.45 -5.64 29.22
C LEU A 126 -2.60 -4.11 29.12
N PRO A 127 -1.91 -3.41 28.21
CA PRO A 127 -2.42 -2.16 27.69
C PRO A 127 -3.65 -2.49 26.85
N ARG A 128 -4.82 -2.08 27.36
CA ARG A 128 -6.12 -2.21 26.67
C ARG A 128 -5.98 -1.67 25.25
N LEU A 129 -6.13 -2.57 24.28
CA LEU A 129 -6.22 -2.30 22.84
C LEU A 129 -7.52 -1.54 22.54
N GLY A 130 -7.59 -0.29 23.02
CA GLY A 130 -8.67 0.64 22.73
C GLY A 130 -8.40 1.40 21.45
N SER A 131 -8.24 0.72 20.31
CA SER A 131 -8.42 1.35 18.98
C SER A 131 -8.40 0.35 17.82
N LEU A 132 -9.10 -0.79 17.95
CA LEU A 132 -9.57 -1.50 16.76
C LEU A 132 -10.78 -0.76 16.18
N CYS A 133 -10.59 0.50 15.79
CA CYS A 133 -11.53 1.18 14.92
C CYS A 133 -11.10 0.89 13.49
N PHE A 134 -11.48 -0.29 13.01
CA PHE A 134 -11.66 -0.56 11.59
C PHE A 134 -12.79 0.35 11.09
N SER A 135 -12.48 1.64 10.98
CA SER A 135 -13.41 2.66 10.50
C SER A 135 -13.39 2.60 8.98
N LEU A 136 -14.15 1.64 8.45
CA LEU A 136 -14.61 1.69 7.09
C LEU A 136 -15.60 2.87 6.98
N ALA A 137 -15.08 4.08 6.77
CA ALA A 137 -15.89 5.26 6.45
C ALA A 137 -15.10 6.16 5.50
N PRO A 138 -15.58 6.41 4.26
CA PRO A 138 -14.96 7.38 3.38
C PRO A 138 -15.31 8.78 3.88
N LYS A 139 -14.35 9.46 4.52
CA LYS A 139 -14.47 10.90 4.74
C LYS A 139 -14.10 11.61 3.45
N ALA A 140 -15.12 12.00 2.69
CA ALA A 140 -15.03 13.11 1.77
C ALA A 140 -14.89 14.42 2.57
N SER A 141 -13.84 15.21 2.31
CA SER A 141 -13.94 16.64 1.96
C SER A 141 -12.55 17.29 1.96
N THR A 142 -12.24 17.85 0.79
CA THR A 142 -11.50 19.07 0.46
C THR A 142 -10.80 19.84 1.60
N ILE A 143 -9.49 20.02 1.47
CA ILE A 143 -8.80 21.34 1.43
C ILE A 143 -7.43 21.10 0.79
N ILE A 144 -7.27 21.68 -0.40
CA ILE A 144 -6.00 21.83 -1.10
C ILE A 144 -5.39 23.13 -0.58
N THR A 145 -4.29 23.04 0.15
CA THR A 145 -3.35 24.16 0.30
C THR A 145 -2.09 23.78 -0.48
N GLN A 146 -1.93 24.40 -1.63
CA GLN A 146 -0.70 24.40 -2.42
C GLN A 146 0.22 25.46 -1.80
N ASP A 147 1.20 25.04 -1.02
CA ASP A 147 2.38 25.86 -0.71
C ASP A 147 3.61 25.05 -1.12
N TRP A 148 4.10 25.33 -2.34
CA TRP A 148 5.29 24.72 -2.94
C TRP A 148 6.47 25.70 -3.05
N GLU A 149 6.48 26.82 -2.31
CA GLU A 149 7.50 27.88 -2.45
C GLU A 149 8.45 28.06 -1.24
N LEU A 150 8.68 27.04 -0.41
CA LEU A 150 9.55 27.18 0.79
C LEU A 150 10.77 26.26 0.85
N PHE A 151 11.19 25.68 -0.27
CA PHE A 151 12.46 24.95 -0.36
C PHE A 151 13.35 25.58 -1.44
N ALA A 152 13.85 26.78 -1.14
CA ALA A 152 15.06 27.35 -1.72
C ALA A 152 16.20 27.24 -0.70
#